data_AF-A0A8J6QNA1-F1
#
_entry.id   AF-A0A8J6QNA1-F1
#
_cell.length_a   1.000
_cell.length_b   1.000
_cell.length_c   1.000
_cell.angle_alpha   90.00
_cell.angle_beta   90.00
_cell.angle_gamma   90.00
#
_symmetry.space_group_name_H-M   'P 1'
#
loop_
_entity.id
_entity.type
_entity.pdbx_description
1 polymer ?
#
loop_
_entity_poly.entity_id
_entity_poly.type
_entity_poly.pdbx_seq_one_letter_code
_entity_poly.pdbx_strand_id
1 'polypeptide(L)'
;SKVPGVMHACGHDGHTASLLVLAKVLTELKEEVEGTIVFIHQHAEELAPGGAIAMIEDGCLDGVDVIYGTHLCATMPTGTIGYRTGPV
;
A
#
# COMPACT_ATOMS: atom_id res chain seq x y z
N SER A 1 -9.69 5.23 16.06
CA SER A 1 -10.63 6.15 15.39
C SER A 1 -11.16 7.16 16.39
N LYS A 2 -11.35 8.42 15.98
CA LYS A 2 -12.01 9.46 16.79
C LYS A 2 -13.51 9.60 16.46
N VAL A 3 -13.99 8.85 15.46
CA VAL A 3 -15.37 8.88 14.97
C VAL A 3 -16.12 7.66 15.51
N PRO A 4 -17.21 7.86 16.28
CA PRO A 4 -18.04 6.76 16.76
C PRO A 4 -18.56 5.88 15.61
N GLY A 5 -18.49 4.56 15.79
CA GLY A 5 -18.97 3.60 14.79
C GLY A 5 -18.02 3.31 13.62
N VAL A 6 -16.82 3.93 13.59
CA VAL A 6 -15.82 3.71 12.53
C VAL A 6 -14.52 3.17 13.11
N MET A 7 -13.90 2.21 12.44
CA MET A 7 -12.63 1.59 12.83
C MET A 7 -11.79 1.21 11.60
N HIS A 8 -10.47 1.35 11.68
CA HIS A 8 -9.54 0.71 10.75
C HIS A 8 -9.40 -0.78 11.10
N ALA A 9 -10.46 -1.55 10.90
CA ALA A 9 -10.50 -2.96 11.30
C ALA A 9 -9.64 -3.86 10.38
N CYS A 10 -9.33 -3.40 9.17
CA CYS A 10 -8.47 -4.09 8.21
C CYS A 10 -6.99 -3.65 8.28
N GLY A 11 -6.63 -2.74 9.19
CA GLY A 11 -5.24 -2.31 9.40
C GLY A 11 -4.70 -1.31 8.36
N HIS A 12 -5.58 -0.63 7.63
CA HIS A 12 -5.20 0.38 6.62
C HIS A 12 -4.44 1.59 7.21
N ASP A 13 -4.63 1.87 8.49
CA ASP A 13 -3.82 2.81 9.25
C ASP A 13 -2.37 2.34 9.38
N GLY A 14 -2.17 1.05 9.66
CA GLY A 14 -0.87 0.40 9.67
C GLY A 14 -0.19 0.43 8.29
N HIS A 15 -0.90 0.06 7.22
CA HIS A 15 -0.35 0.10 5.86
C HIS A 15 0.09 1.52 5.46
N THR A 16 -0.76 2.51 5.73
CA THR A 16 -0.45 3.93 5.45
C THR A 16 0.77 4.40 6.24
N ALA A 17 0.84 4.11 7.54
CA ALA A 17 1.99 4.48 8.36
C ALA A 17 3.29 3.84 7.87
N SER A 18 3.26 2.54 7.54
CA SER A 18 4.42 1.82 7.01
C SER A 18 4.88 2.37 5.67
N LEU A 19 3.97 2.67 4.74
CA LEU A 19 4.32 3.20 3.42
C LEU A 19 4.92 4.62 3.52
N LEU A 20 4.40 5.46 4.41
CA LEU A 20 4.98 6.79 4.68
C LEU A 20 6.40 6.71 5.25
N VAL A 21 6.66 5.78 6.18
CA VAL A 21 8.02 5.56 6.71
C VAL A 21 8.94 5.01 5.64
N LEU A 22 8.47 4.08 4.81
CA LEU A 22 9.24 3.56 3.68
C LEU A 22 9.61 4.69 2.71
N ALA A 23 8.64 5.55 2.35
CA ALA A 23 8.88 6.70 1.48
C ALA A 23 9.92 7.66 2.06
N LYS A 24 9.86 7.92 3.38
CA LYS A 24 10.86 8.74 4.08
C LYS A 24 12.26 8.13 3.96
N VAL A 25 12.42 6.84 4.30
CA VAL A 25 13.72 6.17 4.28
C VAL A 25 14.28 6.07 2.86
N LEU A 26 13.46 5.73 1.87
CA LEU A 26 13.91 5.64 0.48
C LEU A 26 14.28 7.00 -0.11
N THR A 27 13.64 8.08 0.35
CA THR A 27 14.04 9.44 -0.05
C THR A 27 15.44 9.79 0.47
N GLU A 28 15.82 9.31 1.65
CA GLU A 28 17.18 9.48 2.20
C GLU A 28 18.22 8.68 1.40
N LEU A 29 17.80 7.60 0.73
CA LEU A 29 18.63 6.71 -0.09
C LEU A 29 18.48 6.93 -1.60
N LYS A 30 17.86 8.04 -2.03
CA LYS A 30 17.47 8.26 -3.44
C LYS A 30 18.63 8.16 -4.45
N GLU A 31 19.86 8.48 -4.03
CA GLU A 31 21.05 8.42 -4.89
C GLU A 31 21.49 6.97 -5.15
N GLU A 32 21.02 6.01 -4.34
CA GLU A 32 21.26 4.58 -4.48
C GLU A 32 20.13 3.86 -5.24
N VAL A 33 19.04 4.56 -5.53
CA VAL A 33 17.87 4.01 -6.23
C VAL A 33 18.00 4.29 -7.72
N GLU A 34 18.19 3.23 -8.49
CA GLU A 34 18.10 3.30 -9.95
C GLU A 34 16.63 3.28 -10.38
N GLY A 35 16.19 4.36 -11.04
CA GLY A 35 14.83 4.49 -11.57
C GLY A 35 13.92 5.39 -10.73
N THR A 36 12.61 5.14 -10.79
CA THR A 36 11.58 5.93 -10.09
C THR A 36 10.70 5.03 -9.26
N ILE A 37 10.45 5.43 -8.01
CA ILE A 37 9.51 4.75 -7.11
C ILE A 37 8.27 5.63 -6.97
N VAL A 38 7.11 5.08 -7.33
CA VAL A 38 5.81 5.74 -7.19
C VAL A 38 5.10 5.20 -5.95
N PHE A 39 4.79 6.08 -4.98
CA PHE A 39 4.07 5.70 -3.77
C PHE A 39 2.57 5.94 -3.94
N ILE A 40 1.77 4.88 -3.88
CA ILE A 40 0.31 4.93 -4.09
C ILE A 40 -0.41 4.71 -2.76
N HIS A 41 -1.09 5.74 -2.26
CA HIS A 41 -2.00 5.63 -1.12
C HIS A 41 -3.44 5.48 -1.62
N GLN A 42 -3.85 4.24 -1.89
CA GLN A 42 -5.16 3.96 -2.46
C GLN A 42 -6.30 4.22 -1.46
N HIS A 43 -7.36 4.88 -1.92
CA HIS A 43 -8.58 5.08 -1.14
C HIS A 43 -9.64 3.98 -1.41
N ALA A 44 -10.68 3.95 -0.57
CA ALA A 44 -11.92 3.19 -0.78
C ALA A 44 -11.78 1.69 -1.10
N GLU A 45 -10.71 1.02 -0.68
CA GLU A 45 -10.47 -0.41 -0.98
C GLU A 45 -11.64 -1.33 -0.54
N GLU A 46 -12.22 -1.06 0.63
CA GLU A 46 -13.20 -1.94 1.30
C GLU A 46 -14.52 -2.15 0.52
N LEU A 47 -14.91 -1.21 -0.35
CA LEU A 47 -16.20 -1.26 -1.05
C LEU A 47 -16.01 -1.25 -2.55
N ALA A 48 -16.46 -2.32 -3.21
CA ALA A 48 -16.49 -2.41 -4.66
C ALA A 48 -17.28 -1.24 -5.29
N PRO A 49 -16.78 -0.62 -6.37
CA PRO A 49 -15.68 -1.07 -7.23
C PRO A 49 -14.26 -0.75 -6.71
N GLY A 50 -14.13 -0.12 -5.55
CA GLY A 50 -12.84 0.25 -4.96
C GLY A 50 -12.25 1.54 -5.53
N GLY A 51 -11.20 2.08 -4.90
CA GLY A 51 -10.49 3.25 -5.42
C GLY A 51 -9.45 2.94 -6.50
N ALA A 52 -9.03 1.69 -6.63
CA ALA A 52 -7.99 1.29 -7.60
C ALA A 52 -8.35 1.69 -9.04
N ILE A 53 -9.58 1.42 -9.47
CA ILE A 53 -10.03 1.70 -10.84
C ILE A 53 -9.94 3.20 -11.14
N ALA A 54 -10.50 4.05 -10.28
CA ALA A 54 -10.46 5.50 -10.47
C ALA A 54 -9.04 6.06 -10.48
N MET A 55 -8.14 5.54 -9.65
CA MET A 55 -6.74 5.99 -9.64
C MET A 55 -5.98 5.55 -10.89
N ILE A 56 -6.25 4.34 -11.41
CA ILE A 56 -5.67 3.86 -12.67
C ILE A 56 -6.16 4.71 -13.84
N GLU A 57 -7.46 5.03 -13.88
CA GLU A 57 -8.04 5.93 -14.89
C GLU A 57 -7.44 7.35 -14.84
N ASP A 58 -6.99 7.80 -13.66
CA ASP A 58 -6.28 9.06 -13.44
C ASP A 58 -4.75 8.97 -13.70
N GLY A 59 -4.27 7.84 -14.22
CA GLY A 59 -2.88 7.67 -14.65
C GLY A 59 -1.89 7.32 -13.53
N CYS A 60 -2.35 6.81 -12.37
CA CYS A 60 -1.43 6.50 -11.25
C CYS A 60 -0.39 5.40 -11.56
N LEU A 61 -0.60 4.64 -12.65
CA LEU A 61 0.31 3.59 -13.13
C LEU A 61 1.03 3.97 -14.43
N ASP A 62 0.91 5.21 -14.91
CA ASP A 62 1.58 5.64 -16.13
C ASP A 62 3.11 5.55 -15.95
N GLY A 63 3.77 4.74 -16.79
CA GLY A 63 5.20 4.49 -16.70
C GLY A 63 5.64 3.56 -15.57
N VAL A 64 4.71 2.85 -14.91
CA VAL A 64 5.02 1.87 -13.85
C VAL A 64 5.21 0.48 -14.47
N ASP A 65 6.41 -0.09 -14.32
CA ASP A 65 6.72 -1.44 -14.80
C ASP A 65 6.20 -2.55 -13.88
N VAL A 66 6.27 -2.31 -12.56
CA VAL A 66 5.92 -3.29 -11.52
C VAL A 66 5.26 -2.58 -10.34
N ILE A 67 4.22 -3.19 -9.78
CA ILE A 67 3.54 -2.74 -8.56
C ILE A 67 3.72 -3.76 -7.44
N TYR A 68 3.97 -3.27 -6.22
CA TYR A 68 4.05 -4.06 -5.00
C TYR A 68 2.99 -3.60 -4.01
N GLY A 69 2.38 -4.54 -3.32
CA GLY A 69 1.44 -4.29 -2.23
C GLY A 69 1.71 -5.24 -1.07
N THR A 70 1.35 -4.81 0.14
CA THR A 70 1.42 -5.66 1.33
C THR A 70 0.12 -5.54 2.11
N HIS A 71 -0.23 -6.58 2.86
CA HIS A 71 -1.36 -6.57 3.77
C HIS A 71 -0.92 -7.15 5.12
N LEU A 72 -1.11 -6.38 6.18
CA LEU A 72 -0.99 -6.89 7.56
C LEU A 72 -1.96 -8.06 7.77
N CYS A 73 -1.44 -9.17 8.27
CA CYS A 73 -2.23 -10.36 8.54
C CYS A 73 -2.29 -10.63 10.04
N ALA A 74 -3.42 -10.28 10.68
CA ALA A 74 -3.58 -10.39 12.13
C ALA A 74 -3.43 -11.83 12.67
N THR A 75 -3.63 -12.83 11.81
CA THR A 75 -3.50 -14.25 12.17
C THR A 75 -2.09 -14.81 11.96
N MET A 76 -1.16 -14.03 11.42
CA MET A 76 0.24 -14.45 11.23
C MET A 76 1.15 -13.86 12.33
N PRO A 77 2.18 -14.60 12.79
CA PRO A 77 3.14 -14.06 13.75
C PRO A 77 3.89 -12.84 13.20
N THR A 78 4.05 -11.80 14.02
CA THR A 78 4.86 -10.63 13.70
C THR A 78 6.28 -11.02 13.27
N GLY A 79 6.79 -10.36 12.23
CA GLY A 79 8.10 -10.67 11.64
C GLY A 79 8.07 -11.74 10.54
N THR A 80 6.89 -12.30 10.23
CA THR A 80 6.72 -13.27 9.14
C THR A 80 6.23 -12.57 7.87
N ILE A 81 6.85 -12.86 6.73
CA ILE A 81 6.39 -12.44 5.41
C ILE A 81 5.82 -13.65 4.68
N GLY A 82 4.52 -13.63 4.40
CA GLY A 82 3.85 -14.61 3.54
C GLY A 82 3.87 -14.14 2.09
N TYR A 83 4.16 -15.05 1.16
CA TYR A 83 4.09 -14.77 -0.28
C TYR A 83 3.63 -16.03 -1.02
N ARG A 84 3.07 -15.84 -2.21
CA ARG A 84 2.75 -16.93 -3.15
C ARG A 84 2.92 -16.46 -4.58
N THR A 85 3.08 -17.42 -5.50
CA THR A 85 3.06 -17.16 -6.94
C THR A 85 1.65 -17.40 -7.49
N GLY A 86 1.20 -16.53 -8.38
CA GLY A 86 -0.14 -16.60 -8.99
C GLY A 86 -1.16 -15.67 -8.33
N PRO A 87 -2.44 -15.68 -8.77
CA PRO A 87 -3.50 -14.86 -8.19
C PRO A 87 -3.65 -15.16 -6.70
N VAL A 88 -4.29 -14.28 -5.91
CA VAL A 88 -4.64 -14.51 -4.49
C VAL A 88 -6.06 -15.06 -4.36
#